data_AF-A0A3D1YLS5-F1
#
_entry.id   AF-A0A3D1YLS5-F1
#
_cell.length_a   1.000
_cell.length_b   1.000
_cell.length_c   1.000
_cell.angle_alpha   90.00
_cell.angle_beta   90.00
_cell.angle_gamma   90.00
#
_symmetry.space_group_name_H-M   'P 1'
#
loop_
_entity.id
_entity.type
_entity.pdbx_description
1 polymer ?
#
loop_
_entity_poly.entity_id
_entity_poly.type
_entity_poly.pdbx_seq_one_letter_code
_entity_poly.pdbx_strand_id
1 'polypeptide(L)'
;MEPFPPTSAALDDPNGLLAVGGDLSAARLLEAYQRGIFPWYEPGEPILWWTPQPRAVLRPTEFHASKSLRKFLKTNEWRVEYDRRFEQ
;
A
#
# COMPACT_ATOMS: atom_id res chain seq x y z
N MET A 1 -13.59 -17.74 7.26
CA MET A 1 -13.03 -16.79 6.28
C MET A 1 -12.15 -17.59 5.35
N GLU A 2 -12.33 -17.48 4.04
CA GLU A 2 -11.46 -18.17 3.09
C GLU A 2 -10.06 -17.52 3.10
N PRO A 3 -8.99 -18.33 3.18
CA PRO A 3 -7.62 -17.83 3.17
C PRO A 3 -7.26 -17.25 1.81
N PHE A 4 -6.37 -16.25 1.74
CA PHE A 4 -5.85 -15.82 0.43
C PHE A 4 -5.13 -16.96 -0.28
N PRO A 5 -5.22 -17.05 -1.63
CA PRO A 5 -4.41 -17.99 -2.41
C PRO A 5 -2.91 -17.63 -2.33
N PRO A 6 -2.00 -18.52 -2.72
CA PRO A 6 -0.57 -18.20 -2.84
C PRO A 6 -0.35 -16.99 -3.74
N THR A 7 0.54 -16.07 -3.37
CA THR A 7 0.80 -14.84 -4.14
C THR A 7 1.32 -15.09 -5.55
N SER A 8 1.97 -16.24 -5.76
CA SER A 8 2.41 -16.72 -7.08
C SER A 8 1.28 -17.07 -8.05
N ALA A 9 0.03 -17.10 -7.58
CA ALA A 9 -1.15 -17.34 -8.41
C ALA A 9 -1.76 -16.03 -8.96
N ALA A 10 -1.16 -14.87 -8.65
CA ALA A 10 -1.63 -13.60 -9.18
C ALA A 10 -1.51 -13.54 -10.71
N LEU A 11 -2.42 -12.82 -11.34
CA LEU A 11 -2.39 -12.60 -12.79
C LEU A 11 -1.20 -11.72 -13.19
N ASP A 12 -0.64 -12.01 -14.36
CA ASP A 12 0.37 -11.14 -14.99
C ASP A 12 -0.27 -9.88 -15.60
N ASP A 13 -1.50 -10.01 -16.10
CA ASP A 13 -2.32 -8.91 -16.63
C ASP A 13 -3.79 -9.07 -16.21
N PRO A 14 -4.37 -8.15 -15.42
CA PRO A 14 -3.70 -6.99 -14.82
C PRO A 14 -2.70 -7.42 -13.71
N ASN A 15 -1.51 -6.82 -13.74
CA ASN A 15 -0.38 -7.24 -12.90
C ASN A 15 -0.73 -7.27 -11.41
N GLY A 16 -0.68 -8.47 -10.84
CA GLY A 16 -0.81 -8.69 -9.41
C GLY A 16 -2.23 -8.95 -8.93
N LEU A 17 -3.26 -8.95 -9.79
CA LEU A 17 -4.61 -9.26 -9.34
C LEU A 17 -4.68 -10.70 -8.82
N LEU A 18 -5.05 -10.87 -7.55
CA LEU A 18 -4.96 -12.15 -6.84
C LEU A 18 -6.32 -12.72 -6.43
N ALA A 19 -7.23 -11.88 -5.96
CA ALA A 19 -8.52 -12.32 -5.45
C ALA A 19 -9.59 -11.22 -5.55
N VAL A 20 -10.86 -11.64 -5.51
CA VAL A 20 -12.04 -10.76 -5.57
C VAL A 20 -12.96 -11.07 -4.38
N GLY A 21 -13.54 -10.04 -3.76
CA GLY A 21 -14.51 -10.14 -2.68
C GLY A 21 -13.93 -10.26 -1.27
N GLY A 22 -14.71 -10.84 -0.36
CA GLY A 22 -14.43 -10.85 1.07
C GLY A 22 -14.92 -9.57 1.78
N ASP A 23 -14.14 -9.10 2.76
CA ASP A 23 -14.47 -7.93 3.58
C ASP A 23 -13.22 -7.10 3.90
N LEU A 24 -13.40 -5.93 4.51
CA LEU A 24 -12.31 -5.08 5.01
C LEU A 24 -12.20 -5.15 6.54
N SER A 25 -12.48 -6.31 7.14
CA SER A 25 -12.26 -6.49 8.57
C SER A 25 -10.77 -6.34 8.91
N ALA A 26 -10.47 -5.83 10.10
CA ALA A 26 -9.10 -5.62 10.56
C ALA A 26 -8.27 -6.92 10.50
N ALA A 27 -8.87 -8.06 10.85
CA ALA A 27 -8.22 -9.37 10.78
C ALA A 27 -7.80 -9.73 9.34
N ARG A 28 -8.68 -9.51 8.35
CA ARG A 28 -8.39 -9.79 6.94
C ARG A 28 -7.35 -8.85 6.35
N LEU A 29 -7.42 -7.57 6.71
CA LEU A 29 -6.41 -6.58 6.31
C LEU A 29 -5.03 -6.95 6.87
N LEU A 30 -4.94 -7.30 8.15
CA LEU A 30 -3.68 -7.74 8.76
C LEU A 30 -3.11 -8.99 8.06
N GLU A 31 -3.95 -9.99 7.76
CA GLU A 31 -3.54 -11.18 6.99
C GLU A 31 -2.99 -10.79 5.62
N ALA A 32 -3.70 -9.91 4.90
CA ALA A 32 -3.31 -9.46 3.55
C ALA A 32 -1.94 -8.77 3.57
N TYR A 33 -1.77 -7.74 4.41
CA TYR A 33 -0.53 -6.96 4.48
C TYR A 33 0.68 -7.81 4.91
N GLN A 34 0.50 -8.76 5.83
CA GLN A 34 1.56 -9.71 6.23
C GLN A 34 2.06 -10.57 5.07
N ARG A 35 1.21 -10.80 4.06
CA ARG A 35 1.51 -11.62 2.88
C ARG A 35 1.89 -10.78 1.66
N GLY A 36 2.03 -9.46 1.81
CA GLY A 36 2.33 -8.55 0.69
C GLY A 36 1.12 -8.22 -0.20
N ILE A 37 -0.09 -8.51 0.26
CA ILE A 37 -1.35 -8.29 -0.46
C ILE A 37 -1.99 -6.98 0.03
N PHE A 38 -2.59 -6.20 -0.86
CA PHE A 38 -3.34 -4.99 -0.49
C PHE A 38 -4.67 -4.87 -1.25
N PRO A 39 -5.72 -4.29 -0.64
CA PRO A 39 -6.97 -4.03 -1.33
C PRO A 39 -6.86 -2.74 -2.15
N TRP A 40 -7.36 -2.74 -3.38
CA TRP A 40 -7.47 -1.53 -4.22
C TRP A 40 -8.56 -1.74 -5.28
N TYR A 41 -9.58 -0.89 -5.29
CA TYR A 41 -10.76 -1.04 -6.15
C TYR A 41 -11.49 0.31 -6.27
N GLU A 42 -12.28 0.49 -7.33
CA GLU A 42 -13.06 1.70 -7.55
C GLU A 42 -14.47 1.63 -6.91
N PRO A 43 -15.13 2.77 -6.64
CA PRO A 43 -16.50 2.77 -6.17
C PRO A 43 -17.45 2.01 -7.11
N GLY A 44 -18.15 1.01 -6.56
CA GLY A 44 -19.07 0.15 -7.32
C GLY A 44 -18.45 -1.18 -7.77
N GLU A 45 -17.13 -1.34 -7.65
CA GLU A 45 -16.47 -2.62 -7.87
C GLU A 45 -16.49 -3.50 -6.62
N PRO A 46 -16.42 -4.83 -6.76
CA PRO A 46 -16.10 -5.69 -5.62
C PRO A 46 -14.69 -5.39 -5.11
N ILE A 47 -14.39 -5.76 -3.86
CA ILE A 47 -13.04 -5.63 -3.30
C ILE A 47 -12.07 -6.45 -4.15
N LEU A 48 -11.03 -5.82 -4.70
CA LEU A 48 -9.95 -6.48 -5.42
C LEU A 48 -8.69 -6.50 -4.57
N TRP A 49 -7.99 -7.62 -4.55
CA TRP A 49 -6.77 -7.83 -3.76
C TRP A 49 -5.56 -8.05 -4.68
N TRP A 50 -4.47 -7.33 -4.40
CA TRP A 50 -3.32 -7.20 -5.31
C TRP A 50 -1.99 -7.59 -4.67
N THR A 51 -1.11 -8.21 -5.45
CA THR A 51 0.30 -8.49 -5.13
C THR A 51 1.20 -8.36 -6.38
N PRO A 52 1.41 -7.14 -6.90
CA PRO A 52 2.14 -6.92 -8.15
C PRO A 52 3.59 -7.41 -8.13
N GLN A 53 4.06 -7.88 -9.29
CA GLN A 53 5.44 -8.30 -9.52
C GLN A 53 5.95 -7.68 -10.83
N PRO A 54 7.00 -6.83 -10.81
CA PRO A 54 7.79 -6.40 -9.64
C PRO A 54 7.03 -5.46 -8.69
N ARG A 55 7.44 -5.44 -7.42
CA ARG A 55 6.86 -4.56 -6.39
C ARG A 55 7.65 -3.25 -6.29
N ALA A 56 6.95 -2.12 -6.35
CA ALA A 56 7.55 -0.81 -6.07
C ALA A 56 7.92 -0.70 -4.58
N VAL A 57 9.17 -0.34 -4.29
CA VAL A 57 9.70 -0.15 -2.94
C VAL A 57 10.56 1.11 -2.88
N LEU A 58 10.54 1.81 -1.74
CA LEU A 58 11.45 2.92 -1.43
C LEU A 58 12.34 2.50 -0.27
N ARG A 59 13.65 2.41 -0.51
CA ARG A 59 14.62 2.22 0.57
C ARG A 59 14.86 3.56 1.28
N PRO A 60 14.65 3.68 2.60
CA PRO A 60 14.81 4.95 3.30
C PRO A 60 16.20 5.59 3.13
N THR A 61 17.24 4.76 3.05
CA THR A 61 18.63 5.19 2.86
C THR A 61 18.94 5.69 1.45
N GLU A 62 18.09 5.38 0.47
CA GLU A 62 18.26 5.74 -0.94
C GLU A 62 17.34 6.90 -1.36
N PHE A 63 16.62 7.51 -0.40
CA PHE A 63 15.74 8.63 -0.69
C PHE A 63 16.50 9.83 -1.28
N HIS A 64 16.17 10.19 -2.51
CA HIS A 64 16.74 11.34 -3.19
C HIS A 64 16.04 12.64 -2.77
N ALA A 65 16.61 13.35 -1.80
CA ALA A 65 16.19 14.72 -1.49
C ALA A 65 16.89 15.73 -2.41
N SER A 66 16.10 16.40 -3.26
CA SER A 66 16.59 17.44 -4.18
C SER A 66 17.20 18.63 -3.43
N LYS A 67 18.04 19.43 -4.11
CA LYS A 67 18.66 20.63 -3.52
C LYS A 67 17.62 21.64 -3.02
N SER A 68 16.54 21.86 -3.78
CA SER A 68 15.45 22.76 -3.40
C SER A 68 14.68 22.24 -2.20
N LEU A 69 14.38 20.94 -2.14
CA LEU A 69 13.73 20.31 -0.98
C LEU A 69 14.59 20.46 0.29
N ARG A 70 15.89 20.18 0.20
CA ARG A 70 16.81 20.35 1.35
C ARG A 70 16.89 21.80 1.82
N LYS A 71 16.86 22.77 0.91
CA LYS A 71 16.83 24.20 1.27
C LYS A 71 15.51 24.55 1.96
N PHE A 72 14.38 24.13 1.37
CA PHE A 72 13.06 24.34 1.93
C PHE A 72 12.93 23.76 3.35
N LEU A 73 13.40 22.53 3.56
CA LEU A 73 13.35 21.85 4.86
C LEU A 73 14.14 22.57 5.97
N LYS A 74 15.12 23.40 5.63
CA LYS A 74 15.90 24.18 6.60
C LYS A 74 15.25 25.50 7.02
N THR A 75 14.33 26.03 6.20
CA THR A 75 13.82 27.41 6.35
C THR A 75 12.34 27.49 6.63
N ASN A 76 11.59 26.40 6.46
CA ASN A 76 10.17 26.38 6.75
C ASN A 76 9.90 26.20 8.26
N GLU A 77 8.71 26.59 8.68
CA GLU A 77 8.22 26.45 10.07
C GLU A 77 7.24 25.27 10.21
N TRP A 78 7.27 24.32 9.26
CA TRP A 78 6.35 23.19 9.30
C TRP A 78 6.72 22.23 10.42
N ARG A 79 5.69 21.74 11.10
CA ARG A 79 5.83 20.71 12.12
C ARG A 79 5.27 19.41 11.56
N VAL A 80 6.07 18.36 11.61
CA VAL A 80 5.64 16.99 11.33
C VAL A 80 5.32 16.33 12.67
N GLU A 81 4.09 15.86 12.82
CA GLU A 81 3.64 15.06 13.96
C GLU A 81 3.06 13.74 13.45
N TYR A 82 3.18 12.69 14.25
CA TYR A 82 2.69 11.34 13.90
C TYR A 82 1.39 11.06 14.66
N ASP A 83 0.49 10.30 14.04
CA ASP A 83 -0.76 9.77 14.63
C ASP A 83 -1.68 10.81 15.28
N ARG A 84 -1.54 12.11 14.94
CA ARG A 84 -2.36 13.18 15.53
C ARG A 84 -3.78 13.21 15.01
N ARG A 85 -3.98 12.94 13.72
CA ARG A 85 -5.22 13.15 12.96
C ARG A 85 -5.28 12.22 11.75
N PHE A 86 -5.45 10.91 11.95
CA PHE A 86 -5.47 9.94 10.84
C PHE A 86 -6.64 10.14 9.85
N GLU A 87 -7.77 10.67 10.34
CA GLU A 87 -9.01 10.86 9.56
C GLU A 87 -9.14 12.23 8.88
N GLN A 88 -8.26 13.20 9.17
CA GLN A 88 -8.33 14.57 8.63
C GLN A 88 -7.37 14.75 7.46
#